data_AF-A0A1U9UPP6-F1
#
_entry.id   AF-A0A1U9UPP6-F1
#
_cell.length_a   1.000
_cell.length_b   1.000
_cell.length_c   1.000
_cell.angle_alpha   90.00
_cell.angle_beta   90.00
_cell.angle_gamma   90.00
#
_symmetry.space_group_name_H-M   'P 1'
#
loop_
_entity.id
_entity.type
_entity.pdbx_description
1 polymer ?
#
loop_
_entity_poly.entity_id
_entity_poly.type
_entity_poly.pdbx_seq_one_letter_code
_entity_poly.pdbx_strand_id
1 'polypeptide(L)' 'MIHELTPREQVRDAGAEALRRGRHADDNPHVPGTDAHLEWLSGYKGEQYGQANAPVARKSRRG' A
#
# COMPACT_ATOMS: atom_id res chain seq x y z
N MET A 1 -0.33 -29.46 0.01
CA MET A 1 -1.16 -28.65 0.91
C MET A 1 -0.82 -27.20 0.64
N ILE A 2 -1.69 -26.48 -0.08
CA ILE A 2 -1.52 -25.03 -0.21
C ILE A 2 -2.14 -24.49 1.08
N HIS A 3 -1.32 -24.30 2.12
CA HIS A 3 -1.75 -23.46 3.25
C HIS A 3 -2.20 -22.14 2.64
N GLU A 4 -3.40 -21.69 2.99
CA GLU A 4 -4.07 -20.52 2.43
C GLU A 4 -3.21 -19.27 2.71
N LEU A 5 -2.18 -19.08 1.90
CA LEU A 5 -1.35 -17.90 1.85
C LEU A 5 -2.31 -16.81 1.41
N THR A 6 -2.64 -15.91 2.33
CA THR A 6 -3.29 -14.65 2.01
C THR A 6 -2.61 -14.10 0.76
N PRO A 7 -3.34 -13.95 -0.37
CA PRO A 7 -2.74 -13.53 -1.63
C PRO A 7 -1.91 -12.25 -1.41
N ARG A 8 -0.73 -12.19 -2.03
CA ARG A 8 0.19 -11.03 -1.91
C ARG A 8 -0.51 -9.70 -2.15
N GLU A 9 -1.47 -9.68 -3.07
CA GLU A 9 -2.32 -8.53 -3.37
C GLU A 9 -3.17 -8.07 -2.16
N GLN A 10 -3.81 -9.00 -1.43
CA GLN A 10 -4.59 -8.65 -0.24
C GLN A 10 -3.71 -8.06 0.87
N VAL A 11 -2.47 -8.54 1.00
CA VAL A 11 -1.50 -8.01 1.97
C VAL A 11 -1.08 -6.58 1.59
N ARG A 12 -0.88 -6.31 0.28
CA ARG A 12 -0.62 -4.96 -0.22
C ARG A 12 -1.82 -4.04 0.01
N ASP A 13 -3.03 -4.48 -0.28
CA ASP A 13 -4.25 -3.70 -0.08
C ASP A 13 -4.44 -3.33 1.40
N ALA A 14 -4.17 -4.25 2.31
CA ALA A 14 -4.20 -4.00 3.75
C ALA A 14 -3.19 -2.92 4.18
N GLY A 15 -2.00 -2.89 3.56
CA GLY A 15 -1.01 -1.84 3.77
C GLY A 15 -1.46 -0.48 3.26
N ALA A 16 -2.01 -0.42 2.05
CA ALA A 16 -2.58 0.81 1.48
C ALA A 16 -3.74 1.34 2.34
N GLU A 17 -4.62 0.46 2.79
CA GLU A 17 -5.75 0.82 3.64
C GLU A 17 -5.29 1.34 5.01
N ALA A 18 -4.22 0.78 5.58
CA ALA A 18 -3.67 1.27 6.84
C ALA A 18 -3.28 2.76 6.76
N LEU A 19 -2.63 3.17 5.66
CA LEU A 19 -2.32 4.58 5.44
C LEU A 19 -3.60 5.42 5.28
N ARG A 20 -4.59 4.96 4.50
CA ARG A 20 -5.87 5.68 4.32
C ARG A 20 -6.62 5.88 5.65
N ARG A 21 -6.44 4.97 6.60
CA ARG A 21 -6.99 5.07 7.96
C ARG A 21 -6.11 5.88 8.93
N GLY A 22 -4.99 6.44 8.46
CA GLY A 22 -4.08 7.26 9.26
C GLY A 22 -3.19 6.47 10.21
N ARG A 23 -3.02 5.16 10.01
CA ARG A 23 -2.08 4.34 10.79
C ARG A 23 -0.64 4.55 10.30
N HIS A 24 0.32 4.24 11.15
CA HIS A 24 1.74 4.35 10.83
C HIS A 24 2.28 3.06 10.22
N ALA A 25 3.40 3.15 9.50
CA ALA A 25 4.05 1.98 8.90
C ALA A 25 4.58 0.99 9.96
N ASP A 26 4.88 1.49 11.16
CA ASP A 26 5.34 0.68 12.30
C ASP A 26 4.21 -0.16 12.91
N ASP A 27 2.94 0.13 12.57
CA ASP A 27 1.77 -0.67 12.96
C ASP A 27 1.56 -1.90 12.06
N ASN A 28 2.56 -2.28 11.25
CA ASN A 28 2.52 -3.46 10.41
C ASN A 28 2.38 -4.73 11.28
N PRO A 29 1.31 -5.54 11.12
CA PRO A 29 1.07 -6.71 11.95
C PRO A 29 2.00 -7.89 11.63
N HIS A 30 2.78 -7.82 10.55
CA HIS A 30 3.63 -8.91 10.09
C HIS A 30 5.05 -8.80 10.64
N VAL A 31 5.64 -9.95 10.97
CA VAL A 31 7.02 -10.06 11.47
C VAL A 31 7.99 -9.42 10.48
N PRO A 32 8.85 -8.47 10.92
CA PRO A 32 9.84 -7.83 10.07
C PRO A 32 10.69 -8.83 9.28
N GLY A 33 10.90 -8.55 8.00
CA GLY A 33 11.69 -9.38 7.09
C GLY A 33 10.96 -10.57 6.45
N THR A 34 9.71 -10.84 6.81
CA THR A 34 8.88 -11.83 6.10
C THR A 34 8.33 -11.27 4.78
N ASP A 35 7.99 -12.15 3.83
CA ASP A 35 7.30 -11.76 2.59
C ASP A 35 6.06 -10.92 2.88
N ALA A 36 5.23 -11.32 3.84
CA ALA A 36 4.02 -10.58 4.20
C ALA A 36 4.34 -9.17 4.73
N HIS A 37 5.42 -9.01 5.50
CA HIS A 37 5.87 -7.70 5.97
C HIS A 37 6.29 -6.79 4.81
N LEU A 38 7.05 -7.33 3.85
CA LEU A 38 7.50 -6.58 2.67
C LEU A 38 6.34 -6.21 1.75
N GLU A 39 5.39 -7.12 1.53
CA GLU A 39 4.23 -6.86 0.69
C GLU A 39 3.30 -5.81 1.31
N TRP A 40 3.10 -5.86 2.63
CA TRP A 40 2.31 -4.85 3.34
C TRP A 40 2.97 -3.47 3.25
N LEU A 41 4.29 -3.39 3.47
CA LEU A 41 5.04 -2.13 3.33
C LEU A 41 5.01 -1.61 1.89
N SER A 42 5.06 -2.50 0.90
CA SER A 42 4.94 -2.14 -0.52
C SER A 42 3.61 -1.43 -0.79
N GLY A 43 2.49 -1.98 -0.30
CA GLY A 43 1.17 -1.36 -0.42
C GLY A 43 1.06 -0.02 0.32
N TYR A 44 1.53 0.03 1.57
CA TYR A 44 1.54 1.26 2.38
C TYR A 44 2.33 2.38 1.70
N LYS A 45 3.56 2.11 1.25
CA LYS A 45 4.42 3.09 0.57
C LYS A 45 3.92 3.44 -0.83
N GLY A 46 3.32 2.47 -1.53
CA GLY A 46 2.65 2.70 -2.80
C GLY A 46 1.53 3.73 -2.67
N GLU A 47 0.68 3.63 -1.64
CA GLU A 47 -0.35 4.64 -1.35
C GLU A 47 0.30 5.97 -0.90
N GLN A 48 1.34 5.93 -0.04
CA GLN A 48 2.04 7.11 0.48
C GLN A 48 2.62 8.01 -0.62
N TYR A 49 3.24 7.40 -1.62
CA TYR A 49 3.89 8.11 -2.72
C TYR A 49 3.02 8.18 -3.99
N GLY A 50 2.00 7.32 -4.11
CA GLY A 50 1.04 7.34 -5.20
C GLY A 50 0.17 8.60 -5.18
N GLN A 51 -0.20 9.10 -3.98
CA GLN A 51 -0.90 10.38 -3.87
C GLN A 51 -0.03 11.59 -4.25
N ALA A 52 1.30 11.51 -4.05
CA ALA A 52 2.23 12.55 -4.46
C ALA A 52 2.46 12.61 -5.98
N ASN A 53 2.27 11.48 -6.68
CA ASN A 53 2.40 11.34 -8.13
C ASN A 53 1.05 11.30 -8.86
N ALA A 54 -0.07 11.54 -8.18
CA ALA A 54 -1.36 11.70 -8.85
C ALA A 54 -1.18 12.82 -9.89
N PRO A 55 -1.37 12.53 -11.20
CA PRO A 55 -1.14 13.52 -12.23
C PRO A 55 -2.04 14.69 -11.90
N VAL A 56 -1.43 15.83 -11.54
CA VAL A 56 -2.12 17.10 -11.41
C VAL A 56 -2.86 17.25 -12.73
N ALA A 57 -4.17 17.01 -12.72
CA ALA A 57 -4.97 16.97 -13.91
C ALA A 57 -4.73 18.32 -14.60
N ARG A 58 -3.91 18.31 -15.66
CA ARG A 58 -3.58 19.50 -16.43
C ARG A 58 -4.91 19.93 -17.02
N LYS A 59 -5.57 20.85 -16.31
CA LYS A 59 -6.80 21.50 -16.71
C LYS A 59 -6.49 22.14 -18.04
N SER A 60 -6.82 21.44 -19.11
CA SER A 60 -6.55 21.82 -20.48
C SER A 60 -7.35 23.08 -20.74
N ARG A 61 -6.71 24.23 -20.55
CA ARG A 61 -7.22 25.54 -20.94
C ARG A 61 -7.10 25.62 -22.45
N ARG A 62 -8.05 25.00 -23.17
CA ARG A 62 -8.31 25.36 -24.58
C ARG A 62 -9.21 26.59 -24.55
N GLY A 63 -8.61 27.74 -24.85
CA GLY A 63 -9.32 28.90 -25.39
C GLY A 63 -9.56 28.73 -26.88
#